data_AF-A0A3B8XJQ8-F1
#
_entry.id   AF-A0A3B8XJQ8-F1
#
_cell.length_a   1.000
_cell.length_b   1.000
_cell.length_c   1.000
_cell.angle_alpha   90.00
_cell.angle_beta   90.00
_cell.angle_gamma   90.00
#
_symmetry.space_group_name_H-M   'P 1'
#
loop_
_entity.id
_entity.type
_entity.pdbx_description
1 polymer ?
#
loop_
_entity_poly.entity_id
_entity_poly.type
_entity_poly.pdbx_seq_one_letter_code
_entity_poly.pdbx_strand_id
1 'polypeptide(L)'
;MLDRGVDRIPVSRPGFISRFVTALVRLILPVVALCASFALAFSLRDEPVPQLAVLGEIDPLLDPTDWINWGYLVLPLVFFVLNMTSRRYGAELALTASLIAWLLIAAGIVWALNAGIVADFEEAFASYALAGSFMGAIALAQLVNVLLFDWLRGIPWWKAPFLAALLGGIVFSILFNTRPAHVWDMELGGRLAVEAGLHFSWALVQLLPTYLLRSSVRPLPGFGGA
;
A
#
# COMPACT_ATOMS: atom_id res chain seq x y z
N MET A 1 5.65 -40.90 -41.47
CA MET A 1 6.79 -41.42 -40.68
C MET A 1 7.81 -40.29 -40.44
N LEU A 2 7.55 -39.37 -39.53
CA LEU A 2 8.56 -38.40 -39.04
C LEU A 2 8.22 -38.01 -37.60
N ASP A 3 8.22 -39.00 -36.70
CA ASP A 3 8.29 -38.77 -35.26
C ASP A 3 9.76 -39.01 -34.87
N ARG A 4 10.62 -38.03 -35.14
CA ARG A 4 11.99 -38.06 -34.60
C ARG A 4 11.93 -37.53 -33.19
N GLY A 5 12.22 -38.42 -32.25
CA GLY A 5 12.24 -38.18 -30.81
C GLY A 5 13.03 -36.91 -30.47
N VAL A 6 12.28 -35.88 -30.07
CA VAL A 6 12.82 -34.85 -29.20
C VAL A 6 12.83 -35.48 -27.81
N ASP A 7 14.00 -35.92 -27.36
CA ASP A 7 14.21 -36.29 -25.97
C ASP A 7 13.82 -35.09 -25.11
N ARG A 8 12.62 -35.15 -24.52
CA ARG A 8 12.16 -34.16 -23.56
C ARG A 8 12.98 -34.38 -22.31
N ILE A 9 14.12 -33.69 -22.22
CA ILE A 9 14.91 -33.64 -20.99
C ILE A 9 13.94 -33.21 -19.88
N PRO A 10 13.67 -34.06 -18.88
CA PRO A 10 12.75 -33.71 -17.81
C PRO A 10 13.34 -32.52 -17.06
N VAL A 11 12.71 -31.35 -17.19
CA VAL A 11 13.11 -30.16 -16.45
C VAL A 11 12.92 -30.49 -14.97
N SER A 12 14.02 -30.71 -14.26
CA SER A 12 13.99 -31.01 -12.83
C SER A 12 13.26 -29.88 -12.12
N ARG A 13 12.26 -30.20 -11.30
CA ARG A 13 11.59 -29.19 -10.48
C ARG A 13 12.67 -28.47 -9.65
N PRO A 14 12.72 -27.14 -9.65
CA PRO A 14 13.75 -26.41 -8.92
C PRO A 14 13.73 -26.82 -7.45
N GLY A 15 14.91 -27.11 -6.90
CA GLY A 15 15.08 -27.45 -5.49
C GLY A 15 14.57 -26.35 -4.56
N PHE A 16 14.35 -26.69 -3.30
CA PHE A 16 13.85 -25.76 -2.28
C PHE A 16 14.66 -24.45 -2.22
N ILE A 17 15.99 -24.55 -2.18
CA ILE A 17 16.90 -23.39 -2.11
C ILE A 17 16.72 -22.45 -3.31
N SER A 18 16.62 -22.99 -4.53
CA SER A 18 16.43 -22.19 -5.74
C SER A 18 15.09 -21.44 -5.73
N ARG A 19 14.01 -22.11 -5.31
CA ARG A 19 12.69 -21.47 -5.16
C ARG A 19 12.71 -20.37 -4.10
N PHE A 20 13.38 -20.62 -2.98
CA PHE A 20 13.54 -19.66 -1.89
C PHE A 20 14.33 -18.41 -2.33
N VAL A 21 15.50 -18.58 -2.94
CA VAL A 21 16.31 -17.48 -3.47
C VAL A 21 15.53 -16.69 -4.53
N THR A 22 14.82 -17.37 -5.42
CA THR A 22 13.98 -16.71 -6.43
C THR A 22 12.88 -15.87 -5.79
N ALA A 23 12.23 -16.37 -4.73
CA ALA A 23 11.22 -15.62 -4.00
C ALA A 23 11.82 -14.37 -3.35
N LEU A 24 12.98 -14.49 -2.68
CA LEU A 24 13.69 -13.35 -2.09
C LEU A 24 14.02 -12.28 -3.12
N VAL A 25 14.59 -12.66 -4.26
CA VAL A 25 14.93 -11.70 -5.34
C VAL A 25 13.67 -10.99 -5.87
N ARG A 26 12.55 -11.70 -5.99
CA ARG A 26 11.27 -11.11 -6.42
C ARG A 26 10.69 -10.11 -5.42
N LEU A 27 11.02 -10.26 -4.14
CA LEU A 27 10.54 -9.39 -3.06
C LEU A 27 11.33 -8.09 -2.94
N ILE A 28 12.57 -8.02 -3.44
CA ILE A 28 13.43 -6.83 -3.30
C ILE A 28 12.72 -5.56 -3.78
N LEU A 29 12.26 -5.54 -5.04
CA LEU A 29 11.63 -4.35 -5.61
C LEU A 29 10.32 -3.96 -4.90
N PRO A 30 9.35 -4.87 -4.67
CA PRO A 30 8.15 -4.58 -3.89
C PRO A 30 8.45 -4.03 -2.49
N VAL A 31 9.36 -4.66 -1.75
CA VAL A 31 9.71 -4.26 -0.39
C VAL A 31 10.34 -2.86 -0.39
N VAL A 32 11.31 -2.61 -1.26
CA VAL A 32 11.95 -1.29 -1.37
C VAL A 32 10.93 -0.22 -1.76
N ALA A 33 10.03 -0.51 -2.71
CA ALA A 33 9.00 0.43 -3.13
C ALA A 33 7.99 0.74 -2.01
N LEU A 34 7.61 -0.26 -1.20
CA LEU A 34 6.75 -0.07 -0.03
C LEU A 34 7.44 0.78 1.04
N CYS A 35 8.68 0.45 1.40
CA CYS A 35 9.47 1.23 2.35
C CYS A 35 9.65 2.67 1.86
N ALA A 36 9.94 2.88 0.57
CA ALA A 36 10.07 4.20 -0.02
C ALA A 36 8.74 4.99 0.01
N SER A 37 7.61 4.32 -0.22
CA SER A 37 6.28 4.95 -0.15
C SER A 37 5.95 5.41 1.28
N PHE A 38 6.22 4.58 2.28
CA PHE A 38 6.06 4.94 3.69
C PHE A 38 7.02 6.05 4.12
N ALA A 39 8.29 5.95 3.73
CA ALA A 39 9.30 6.97 4.04
C ALA A 39 8.92 8.32 3.41
N LEU A 40 8.49 8.33 2.15
CA LEU A 40 8.02 9.54 1.48
C LEU A 40 6.81 10.16 2.19
N ALA A 41 5.81 9.35 2.54
CA ALA A 41 4.65 9.83 3.29
C ALA A 41 5.05 10.42 4.65
N PHE A 42 5.96 9.75 5.36
CA PHE A 42 6.45 10.21 6.64
C PHE A 42 7.27 11.51 6.54
N SER A 43 8.13 11.64 5.52
CA SER A 43 8.91 12.85 5.27
C SER A 43 8.07 14.07 4.89
N LEU A 44 6.88 13.86 4.35
CA LEU A 44 5.95 14.93 3.94
C LEU A 44 4.84 15.19 4.97
N ARG A 45 4.92 14.63 6.18
CA ARG A 45 3.86 14.73 7.19
C ARG A 45 3.68 16.14 7.76
N ASP A 46 4.73 16.96 7.73
CA ASP A 46 4.73 18.33 8.27
C ASP A 46 4.44 19.38 7.19
N GLU A 47 4.26 18.97 5.93
CA GLU A 47 4.00 19.85 4.80
C GLU A 47 2.49 20.03 4.58
N PRO A 48 1.92 21.22 4.85
CA PRO A 48 0.48 21.46 4.74
C PRO A 48 0.02 21.54 3.28
N VAL A 49 -1.29 21.35 3.07
CA VAL A 49 -1.94 21.44 1.75
C VAL A 49 -2.99 22.56 1.76
N PRO A 50 -2.58 23.84 1.69
CA PRO A 50 -3.51 24.97 1.77
C PRO A 50 -4.53 24.99 0.62
N GLN A 51 -4.24 24.31 -0.48
CA GLN A 51 -5.13 24.21 -1.65
C GLN A 51 -6.46 23.52 -1.31
N LEU A 52 -6.49 22.67 -0.27
CA LEU A 52 -7.71 21.97 0.13
C LEU A 52 -8.63 22.80 1.05
N ALA A 53 -8.20 24.00 1.49
CA ALA A 53 -9.03 24.91 2.28
C ALA A 53 -10.33 25.31 1.53
N VAL A 54 -10.33 25.24 0.20
CA VAL A 54 -11.53 25.46 -0.64
C VAL A 54 -12.70 24.53 -0.28
N LEU A 55 -12.44 23.36 0.32
CA LEU A 55 -13.50 22.47 0.77
C LEU A 55 -14.26 23.06 1.97
N GLY A 56 -13.58 23.83 2.83
CA GLY A 56 -14.20 24.56 3.94
C GLY A 56 -15.14 25.67 3.48
N GLU A 57 -14.94 26.21 2.27
CA GLU A 57 -15.87 27.17 1.65
C GLU A 57 -17.21 26.50 1.24
N ILE A 58 -17.20 25.18 0.98
CA ILE A 58 -18.41 24.40 0.63
C ILE A 58 -19.18 24.05 1.90
N ASP A 59 -18.48 23.50 2.89
CA ASP A 59 -19.00 23.17 4.22
C ASP A 59 -17.84 23.22 5.22
N PRO A 60 -17.94 23.98 6.33
CA PRO A 60 -16.89 24.03 7.36
C PRO A 60 -16.47 22.65 7.89
N LEU A 61 -17.37 21.65 7.89
CA LEU A 61 -17.05 20.29 8.31
C LEU A 61 -16.09 19.56 7.36
N LEU A 62 -15.91 20.06 6.13
CA LEU A 62 -15.04 19.48 5.12
C LEU A 62 -13.66 20.15 5.06
N ASP A 63 -13.38 21.16 5.90
CA ASP A 63 -12.07 21.82 5.92
C ASP A 63 -10.98 20.85 6.42
N PRO A 64 -9.99 20.50 5.59
CA PRO A 64 -8.94 19.58 5.96
C PRO A 64 -7.64 20.26 6.40
N THR A 65 -7.61 21.58 6.46
CA THR A 65 -6.37 22.37 6.60
C THR A 65 -5.57 22.00 7.85
N ASP A 66 -6.24 21.63 8.94
CA ASP A 66 -5.61 21.32 10.22
C ASP A 66 -5.18 19.85 10.38
N TRP A 67 -5.56 18.96 9.46
CA TRP A 67 -5.35 17.51 9.64
C TRP A 67 -4.91 16.75 8.37
N ILE A 68 -5.01 17.32 7.17
CA ILE A 68 -4.39 16.78 5.95
C ILE A 68 -3.08 17.49 5.64
N ASN A 69 -2.06 16.68 5.36
CA ASN A 69 -0.75 17.10 4.88
C ASN A 69 -0.38 16.33 3.60
N TRP A 70 0.75 16.69 2.99
CA TRP A 70 1.25 15.99 1.81
C TRP A 70 1.53 14.51 2.07
N GLY A 71 1.90 14.13 3.29
CA GLY A 71 2.03 12.74 3.72
C GLY A 71 0.75 11.93 3.49
N TYR A 72 -0.40 12.48 3.86
CA TYR A 72 -1.71 11.86 3.59
C TYR A 72 -2.00 11.71 2.10
N LEU A 73 -1.65 12.72 1.28
CA LEU A 73 -1.88 12.68 -0.16
C LEU A 73 -1.05 11.62 -0.89
N VAL A 74 0.17 11.34 -0.41
CA VAL A 74 1.06 10.37 -1.04
C VAL A 74 0.94 8.96 -0.44
N LEU A 75 0.39 8.81 0.76
CA LEU A 75 0.21 7.52 1.44
C LEU A 75 -0.48 6.46 0.56
N PRO A 76 -1.50 6.76 -0.26
CA PRO A 76 -2.13 5.76 -1.12
C PRO A 76 -1.20 5.15 -2.17
N LEU A 77 0.02 5.68 -2.38
CA LEU A 77 1.07 5.05 -3.19
C LEU A 77 1.37 3.62 -2.73
N VAL A 78 1.23 3.35 -1.44
CA VAL A 78 1.34 1.99 -0.87
C VAL A 78 0.38 1.03 -1.56
N PHE A 79 -0.88 1.43 -1.81
CA PHE A 79 -1.88 0.59 -2.49
C PHE A 79 -1.53 0.35 -3.96
N PHE A 80 -0.97 1.35 -4.65
CA PHE A 80 -0.49 1.16 -6.02
C PHE A 80 0.65 0.15 -6.09
N VAL A 81 1.64 0.25 -5.20
CA VAL A 81 2.75 -0.72 -5.13
C VAL A 81 2.21 -2.13 -4.86
N LEU A 82 1.24 -2.26 -3.95
CA LEU A 82 0.58 -3.54 -3.68
C LEU A 82 -0.19 -4.05 -4.90
N ASN A 83 -0.91 -3.21 -5.63
CA ASN A 83 -1.62 -3.60 -6.84
C ASN A 83 -0.66 -4.10 -7.92
N MET A 84 0.48 -3.42 -8.12
CA MET A 84 1.50 -3.86 -9.08
C MET A 84 2.16 -5.17 -8.65
N THR A 85 2.41 -5.32 -7.35
CA THR A 85 2.98 -6.53 -6.77
C THR A 85 2.02 -7.71 -6.90
N SER A 86 0.75 -7.53 -6.53
CA SER A 86 -0.31 -8.54 -6.69
C SER A 86 -0.51 -8.93 -8.15
N ARG A 87 -0.45 -7.96 -9.08
CA ARG A 87 -0.52 -8.22 -10.52
C ARG A 87 0.61 -9.13 -10.99
N ARG A 88 1.84 -8.90 -10.55
CA ARG A 88 3.03 -9.62 -11.02
C ARG A 88 3.21 -10.97 -10.32
N TYR A 89 2.99 -10.99 -9.02
CA TYR A 89 3.43 -12.03 -8.10
C TYR A 89 2.30 -12.68 -7.29
N GLY A 90 1.04 -12.25 -7.47
CA GLY A 90 -0.12 -12.76 -6.73
C GLY A 90 -0.20 -12.27 -5.28
N ALA A 91 -1.31 -12.58 -4.60
CA ALA A 91 -1.56 -12.16 -3.24
C ALA A 91 -0.49 -12.61 -2.22
N GLU A 92 -0.02 -13.85 -2.31
CA GLU A 92 0.93 -14.42 -1.34
C GLU A 92 2.22 -13.58 -1.24
N LEU A 93 2.83 -13.28 -2.39
CA LEU A 93 4.06 -12.48 -2.43
C LEU A 93 3.79 -11.00 -2.14
N ALA A 94 2.62 -10.48 -2.47
CA ALA A 94 2.26 -9.11 -2.11
C ALA A 94 2.10 -8.92 -0.59
N LEU A 95 1.44 -9.88 0.10
CA LEU A 95 1.34 -9.88 1.56
C LEU A 95 2.71 -10.10 2.21
N THR A 96 3.53 -10.99 1.65
CA THR A 96 4.89 -11.22 2.14
C THR A 96 5.75 -9.97 2.00
N ALA A 97 5.67 -9.25 0.88
CA ALA A 97 6.36 -7.98 0.68
C ALA A 97 5.91 -6.92 1.70
N SER A 98 4.60 -6.82 1.96
CA SER A 98 4.05 -5.93 2.98
C SER A 98 4.61 -6.23 4.37
N LEU A 99 4.58 -7.49 4.80
CA LEU A 99 5.10 -7.91 6.09
C LEU A 99 6.61 -7.61 6.24
N ILE A 100 7.40 -7.91 5.21
CA ILE A 100 8.85 -7.63 5.23
C ILE A 100 9.11 -6.12 5.30
N ALA A 101 8.34 -5.31 4.56
CA ALA A 101 8.47 -3.85 4.64
C ALA A 101 8.20 -3.33 6.06
N TRP A 102 7.17 -3.86 6.74
CA TRP A 102 6.91 -3.55 8.16
C TRP A 102 8.06 -3.93 9.08
N LEU A 103 8.61 -5.13 8.92
CA LEU A 103 9.73 -5.60 9.71
C LEU A 103 10.98 -4.75 9.50
N LEU A 104 11.26 -4.33 8.25
CA LEU A 104 12.41 -3.47 7.94
C LEU A 104 12.24 -2.06 8.53
N ILE A 105 11.03 -1.48 8.43
CA ILE A 105 10.74 -0.17 9.02
C ILE A 105 10.90 -0.24 10.55
N ALA A 106 10.30 -1.25 11.20
CA ALA A 106 10.40 -1.45 12.64
C ALA A 106 11.86 -1.68 13.09
N ALA A 107 12.60 -2.52 12.37
CA ALA A 107 14.02 -2.76 12.66
C ALA A 107 14.85 -1.48 12.48
N GLY A 108 14.56 -0.67 11.46
CA GLY A 108 15.21 0.62 11.23
C GLY A 108 14.97 1.62 12.37
N ILE A 109 13.73 1.72 12.85
CA ILE A 109 13.36 2.56 14.00
C ILE A 109 14.09 2.10 15.26
N VAL A 110 14.02 0.81 15.59
CA VAL A 110 14.69 0.24 16.77
C VAL A 110 16.20 0.44 16.69
N TRP A 111 16.79 0.27 15.51
CA TRP A 111 18.20 0.53 15.29
C TRP A 111 18.56 2.00 15.49
N ALA A 112 17.77 2.94 14.94
CA ALA A 112 18.00 4.37 15.10
C ALA A 112 17.96 4.84 16.56
N LEU A 113 17.03 4.27 17.36
CA LEU A 113 16.94 4.52 18.80
C LEU A 113 18.19 3.97 19.53
N ASN A 114 18.55 2.71 19.28
CA ASN A 114 19.71 2.09 19.94
C ASN A 114 21.05 2.72 19.55
N ALA A 115 21.17 3.21 18.31
CA ALA A 115 22.35 3.91 17.83
C ALA A 115 22.43 5.36 18.32
N GLY A 116 21.41 5.87 19.03
CA GLY A 116 21.35 7.26 19.51
C GLY A 116 21.14 8.30 18.40
N ILE A 117 20.71 7.87 17.21
CA ILE A 117 20.35 8.77 16.10
C ILE A 117 19.05 9.50 16.44
N VAL A 118 18.14 8.80 17.09
CA VAL A 118 16.89 9.33 17.64
C VAL A 118 16.92 9.17 19.15
N ALA A 119 16.67 10.25 19.89
CA ALA A 119 16.70 10.23 21.35
C ALA A 119 15.39 9.71 21.95
N ASP A 120 14.24 10.14 21.40
CA ASP A 120 12.92 9.77 21.87
C ASP A 120 12.01 9.39 20.68
N PHE A 121 11.26 8.30 20.84
CA PHE A 121 10.37 7.80 19.77
C PHE A 121 9.16 8.71 19.56
N GLU A 122 8.54 9.19 20.64
CA GLU A 122 7.30 9.96 20.54
C GLU A 122 7.56 11.35 19.96
N GLU A 123 8.71 11.95 20.28
CA GLU A 123 9.16 13.21 19.70
C GLU A 123 9.49 13.08 18.21
N ALA A 124 10.21 12.02 17.82
CA ALA A 124 10.70 11.89 16.44
C ALA A 124 9.66 11.33 15.46
N PHE A 125 8.77 10.44 15.92
CA PHE A 125 7.87 9.70 15.05
C PHE A 125 6.41 10.04 15.29
N ALA A 126 5.87 9.64 16.44
CA ALA A 126 4.49 9.84 16.86
C ALA A 126 4.31 9.22 18.26
N SER A 127 3.27 9.62 18.99
CA SER A 127 2.88 8.92 20.22
C SER A 127 2.65 7.43 19.95
N TYR A 128 2.93 6.57 20.94
CA TYR A 128 2.77 5.12 20.76
C TYR A 128 1.33 4.73 20.37
N ALA A 129 0.33 5.43 20.92
CA ALA A 129 -1.07 5.21 20.58
C ALA A 129 -1.38 5.57 19.12
N LEU A 130 -0.83 6.68 18.62
CA LEU A 130 -1.03 7.11 17.24
C LEU A 130 -0.31 6.17 16.27
N ALA A 131 0.95 5.82 16.55
CA ALA A 131 1.73 4.88 15.75
C ALA A 131 1.07 3.50 15.70
N GLY A 132 0.58 2.98 16.83
CA GLY A 132 -0.14 1.71 16.90
C GLY A 132 -1.46 1.73 16.13
N SER A 133 -2.22 2.83 16.24
CA SER A 133 -3.48 3.03 15.49
C SER A 133 -3.23 3.09 13.98
N PHE A 134 -2.21 3.86 13.57
CA PHE A 134 -1.79 3.94 12.17
C PHE A 134 -1.40 2.56 11.64
N MET A 135 -0.48 1.86 12.32
CA MET A 135 0.01 0.54 11.93
C MET A 135 -1.13 -0.47 11.79
N GLY A 136 -2.07 -0.51 12.75
CA GLY A 136 -3.22 -1.40 12.69
C GLY A 136 -4.16 -1.09 11.52
N ALA A 137 -4.50 0.19 11.34
CA ALA A 137 -5.38 0.63 10.26
C ALA A 137 -4.80 0.33 8.89
N ILE A 138 -3.53 0.68 8.67
CA ILE A 138 -2.89 0.49 7.37
C ILE A 138 -2.62 -0.99 7.08
N ALA A 139 -2.24 -1.80 8.08
CA ALA A 139 -2.03 -3.23 7.86
C ALA A 139 -3.32 -3.94 7.39
N LEU A 140 -4.46 -3.61 8.01
CA LEU A 140 -5.75 -4.15 7.58
C LEU A 140 -6.17 -3.61 6.21
N ALA A 141 -5.92 -2.34 5.93
CA ALA A 141 -6.15 -1.75 4.61
C ALA A 141 -5.32 -2.41 3.50
N GLN A 142 -4.05 -2.70 3.77
CA GLN A 142 -3.17 -3.42 2.84
C GLN A 142 -3.67 -4.85 2.58
N LEU A 143 -4.15 -5.54 3.62
CA LEU A 143 -4.77 -6.86 3.50
C LEU A 143 -6.01 -6.79 2.59
N VAL A 144 -6.93 -5.86 2.86
CA VAL A 144 -8.13 -5.64 2.05
C VAL A 144 -7.77 -5.32 0.60
N ASN A 145 -6.81 -4.42 0.37
CA ASN A 145 -6.34 -4.08 -0.97
C ASN A 145 -5.83 -5.31 -1.72
N VAL A 146 -4.92 -6.09 -1.11
CA VAL A 146 -4.34 -7.27 -1.78
C VAL A 146 -5.39 -8.33 -2.08
N LEU A 147 -6.25 -8.66 -1.12
CA LEU A 147 -7.29 -9.68 -1.30
C LEU A 147 -8.34 -9.26 -2.32
N LEU A 148 -8.78 -8.00 -2.32
CA LEU A 148 -9.71 -7.49 -3.31
C LEU A 148 -9.09 -7.43 -4.70
N PHE A 149 -7.83 -7.04 -4.82
CA PHE A 149 -7.12 -7.08 -6.10
C PHE A 149 -7.10 -8.50 -6.66
N ASP A 150 -6.73 -9.47 -5.81
CA ASP A 150 -6.63 -10.88 -6.17
C ASP A 150 -7.98 -11.48 -6.59
N TRP A 151 -9.07 -11.05 -5.94
CA TRP A 151 -10.43 -11.46 -6.27
C TRP A 151 -10.97 -10.80 -7.56
N LEU A 152 -10.60 -9.54 -7.81
CA LEU A 152 -11.16 -8.74 -8.89
C LEU A 152 -10.33 -8.73 -10.18
N ARG A 153 -9.10 -9.28 -10.16
CA ARG A 153 -8.23 -9.36 -11.35
C ARG A 153 -8.92 -10.13 -12.46
N GLY A 154 -8.76 -9.64 -13.68
CA GLY A 154 -9.53 -10.13 -14.81
C GLY A 154 -9.85 -9.04 -15.82
N ILE A 155 -10.90 -9.31 -16.59
CA ILE A 155 -11.50 -8.36 -17.52
C ILE A 155 -12.76 -7.77 -16.84
N PRO A 156 -12.94 -6.44 -16.84
CA PRO A 156 -12.04 -5.43 -17.39
C PRO A 156 -10.86 -5.12 -16.46
N TRP A 157 -9.70 -4.79 -17.06
CA TRP A 157 -8.42 -4.66 -16.36
C TRP A 157 -8.38 -3.58 -15.28
N TRP A 158 -9.21 -2.54 -15.39
CA TRP A 158 -9.22 -1.39 -14.48
C TRP A 158 -9.92 -1.70 -13.16
N LYS A 159 -10.80 -2.72 -13.12
CA LYS A 159 -11.64 -3.03 -11.97
C LYS A 159 -10.81 -3.36 -10.73
N ALA A 160 -9.83 -4.25 -10.89
CA ALA A 160 -8.96 -4.69 -9.80
C ALA A 160 -8.12 -3.56 -9.19
N PRO A 161 -7.29 -2.81 -9.94
CA PRO A 161 -6.50 -1.74 -9.35
C PRO A 161 -7.39 -0.66 -8.72
N PHE A 162 -8.48 -0.24 -9.39
CA PHE A 162 -9.36 0.80 -8.89
C PHE A 162 -10.03 0.42 -7.56
N LEU A 163 -10.78 -0.69 -7.53
CA LEU A 163 -11.58 -1.08 -6.37
C LEU A 163 -10.69 -1.52 -5.19
N ALA A 164 -9.56 -2.17 -5.45
CA ALA A 164 -8.62 -2.54 -4.40
C ALA A 164 -8.07 -1.31 -3.66
N ALA A 165 -7.58 -0.31 -4.40
CA ALA A 165 -7.00 0.89 -3.80
C ALA A 165 -8.07 1.73 -3.10
N LEU A 166 -9.25 1.89 -3.72
CA LEU A 166 -10.36 2.64 -3.14
C LEU A 166 -10.84 2.01 -1.82
N LEU A 167 -11.15 0.72 -1.83
CA LEU A 167 -11.70 0.05 -0.65
C LEU A 167 -10.63 -0.15 0.43
N GLY A 168 -9.36 -0.38 0.05
CA GLY A 168 -8.24 -0.35 0.99
C GLY A 168 -8.12 1.00 1.68
N GLY A 169 -8.16 2.09 0.91
CA GLY A 169 -8.16 3.46 1.44
C GLY A 169 -9.33 3.75 2.37
N ILE A 170 -10.56 3.43 1.98
CA ILE A 170 -11.75 3.63 2.83
C ILE A 170 -11.63 2.84 4.14
N VAL A 171 -11.13 1.61 4.11
CA VAL A 171 -10.89 0.82 5.33
C VAL A 171 -9.84 1.47 6.21
N PHE A 172 -8.74 1.99 5.64
CA PHE A 172 -7.75 2.77 6.37
C PHE A 172 -8.41 3.97 7.06
N SER A 173 -9.15 4.79 6.31
CA SER A 173 -9.83 5.98 6.83
C SER A 173 -10.73 5.69 8.01
N ILE A 174 -11.60 4.68 7.87
CA ILE A 174 -12.54 4.29 8.92
C ILE A 174 -11.78 3.85 10.16
N LEU A 175 -10.81 2.96 10.03
CA LEU A 175 -10.08 2.40 11.18
C LEU A 175 -9.21 3.45 11.88
N PHE A 176 -8.55 4.30 11.09
CA PHE A 176 -7.68 5.34 11.62
C PHE A 176 -8.49 6.42 12.35
N ASN A 177 -9.61 6.86 11.79
CA ASN A 177 -10.44 7.90 12.39
C ASN A 177 -11.33 7.40 13.54
N THR A 178 -11.68 6.11 13.58
CA THR A 178 -12.46 5.52 14.70
C THR A 178 -11.59 5.02 15.87
N ARG A 179 -10.28 5.33 15.87
CA ARG A 179 -9.36 4.97 16.96
C ARG A 179 -9.89 5.47 18.32
N PRO A 180 -9.68 4.75 19.44
CA PRO A 180 -10.31 5.04 20.74
C PRO A 180 -10.07 6.44 21.32
N ALA A 181 -9.02 7.13 20.87
CA ALA A 181 -8.69 8.49 21.29
C ALA A 181 -9.47 9.58 20.56
N HIS A 182 -10.23 9.25 19.50
CA HIS A 182 -11.05 10.23 18.76
C HIS A 182 -12.50 10.21 19.23
N VAL A 183 -13.06 11.41 19.41
CA VAL A 183 -14.48 11.61 19.67
C VAL A 183 -15.25 11.31 18.39
N TRP A 184 -16.31 10.52 18.49
CA TRP A 184 -17.20 10.24 17.37
C TRP A 184 -18.27 11.34 17.32
N ASP A 185 -17.96 12.39 16.57
CA ASP A 185 -18.78 13.60 16.44
C ASP A 185 -19.19 13.84 14.96
N MET A 186 -19.73 15.03 14.68
CA MET A 186 -20.07 15.42 13.31
C MET A 186 -18.84 15.66 12.43
N GLU A 187 -17.69 15.99 13.03
CA GLU A 187 -16.44 16.19 12.30
C GLU A 187 -15.88 14.88 11.75
N LEU A 188 -16.12 13.76 12.45
CA LEU A 188 -15.81 12.42 11.92
C LEU A 188 -16.43 12.19 10.53
N GLY A 189 -17.69 12.59 10.34
CA GLY A 189 -18.38 12.47 9.06
C GLY A 189 -17.69 13.26 7.95
N GLY A 190 -17.28 14.49 8.24
CA GLY A 190 -16.55 15.35 7.33
C GLY A 190 -15.18 14.79 6.94
N ARG A 191 -14.39 14.34 7.93
CA ARG A 191 -13.08 13.71 7.70
C ARG A 191 -13.17 12.48 6.82
N LEU A 192 -14.10 11.57 7.13
CA LEU A 192 -14.33 10.36 6.33
C LEU A 192 -14.78 10.70 4.90
N ALA A 193 -15.59 11.75 4.71
CA ALA A 193 -16.01 12.17 3.38
C ALA A 193 -14.84 12.72 2.55
N VAL A 194 -14.00 13.57 3.14
CA VAL A 194 -12.81 14.13 2.48
C VAL A 194 -11.80 13.02 2.16
N GLU A 195 -11.49 12.14 3.11
CA GLU A 195 -10.56 11.03 2.89
C GLU A 195 -11.11 10.03 1.85
N ALA A 196 -12.41 9.75 1.84
CA ALA A 196 -13.02 8.93 0.79
C ALA A 196 -12.88 9.58 -0.60
N GLY A 197 -13.06 10.90 -0.70
CA GLY A 197 -12.83 11.67 -1.92
C GLY A 197 -11.36 11.63 -2.38
N LEU A 198 -10.43 11.73 -1.43
CA LEU A 198 -8.99 11.56 -1.67
C LEU A 198 -8.69 10.16 -2.22
N HIS A 199 -9.16 9.11 -1.55
CA HIS A 199 -8.92 7.73 -1.98
C HIS A 199 -9.57 7.42 -3.33
N PHE A 200 -10.75 7.96 -3.61
CA PHE A 200 -11.38 7.86 -4.93
C PHE A 200 -10.54 8.52 -6.02
N SER A 201 -10.12 9.76 -5.77
CA SER A 201 -9.29 10.53 -6.71
C SER A 201 -7.96 9.82 -6.97
N TRP A 202 -7.32 9.32 -5.92
CA TRP A 202 -6.07 8.60 -6.02
C TRP A 202 -6.24 7.27 -6.77
N ALA A 203 -7.31 6.51 -6.47
CA ALA A 203 -7.66 5.26 -7.15
C ALA A 203 -7.91 5.46 -8.66
N LEU A 204 -8.47 6.61 -9.06
CA LEU A 204 -8.58 7.02 -10.46
C LEU A 204 -7.21 7.35 -11.07
N VAL A 205 -6.43 8.22 -10.42
CA VAL A 205 -5.13 8.69 -10.91
C VAL A 205 -4.18 7.52 -11.19
N GLN A 206 -4.12 6.52 -10.29
CA GLN A 206 -3.24 5.37 -10.47
C GLN A 206 -3.60 4.47 -11.68
N LEU A 207 -4.79 4.60 -12.27
CA LEU A 207 -5.15 3.80 -13.45
C LEU A 207 -4.25 4.13 -14.64
N LEU A 208 -3.79 5.38 -14.75
CA LEU A 208 -2.88 5.81 -15.81
C LEU A 208 -1.51 5.11 -15.71
N PRO A 209 -0.73 5.23 -14.62
CA PRO A 209 0.54 4.51 -14.49
C PRO A 209 0.33 2.99 -14.51
N THR A 210 -0.77 2.48 -13.96
CA THR A 210 -1.11 1.05 -14.06
C THR A 210 -1.26 0.60 -15.51
N TYR A 211 -1.93 1.40 -16.34
CA TYR A 211 -2.11 1.12 -17.77
C TYR A 211 -0.75 1.16 -18.50
N LEU A 212 0.07 2.18 -18.27
CA LEU A 212 1.38 2.33 -18.89
C LEU A 212 2.33 1.18 -18.54
N LEU A 213 2.31 0.72 -17.28
CA LEU A 213 3.14 -0.37 -16.80
C LEU A 213 2.57 -1.76 -17.09
N ARG A 214 1.34 -1.85 -17.60
CA ARG A 214 0.63 -3.14 -17.77
C ARG A 214 1.38 -4.13 -18.65
N SER A 215 2.10 -3.63 -19.67
CA SER A 215 2.88 -4.44 -20.60
C SER A 215 4.17 -4.99 -20.00
N SER A 216 4.79 -4.24 -19.08
CA SER A 216 6.01 -4.61 -18.34
C SER A 216 5.72 -5.47 -17.12
N VAL A 217 4.62 -5.21 -16.42
CA VAL A 217 4.18 -5.91 -15.20
C VAL A 217 3.15 -6.98 -15.57
N ARG A 218 3.60 -8.02 -16.27
CA ARG A 218 2.75 -9.16 -16.65
C ARG A 218 2.63 -10.16 -15.49
N PRO A 219 1.50 -10.84 -15.30
CA PRO A 219 1.42 -11.93 -14.32
C PRO A 219 2.49 -13.00 -14.59
N LEU A 220 3.17 -13.47 -13.54
CA LEU A 220 4.04 -14.65 -13.67
C LEU A 220 3.20 -15.93 -13.76
N PRO A 221 3.66 -16.94 -14.53
CA PRO A 221 3.00 -18.24 -14.54
C PRO A 221 2.85 -18.81 -13.13
N GLY A 222 1.66 -19.31 -12.81
CA GLY A 222 1.34 -19.90 -11.51
C GLY A 222 0.78 -18.94 -10.45
N PHE A 223 0.70 -17.63 -10.72
CA PHE A 223 0.19 -16.64 -9.77
C PHE A 223 -1.19 -16.07 -10.14
N GLY A 224 -2.08 -16.90 -10.71
CA GLY A 224 -3.45 -16.50 -11.06
C GLY A 224 -3.50 -15.50 -12.21
N GLY A 225 -3.35 -15.99 -13.44
CA GLY A 225 -3.31 -15.16 -14.64
C GLY A 225 -4.69 -14.69 -15.10
N ALA A 226 -4.81 -13.37 -15.29
CA ALA A 226 -5.66 -12.74 -16.29
C ALA A 226 -5.00 -11.44 -16.81
#